data_AF-A0AAD6WYP6-F1
#
_entry.id   AF-A0AAD6WYP6-F1
#
_cell.length_a   1.000
_cell.length_b   1.000
_cell.length_c   1.000
_cell.angle_alpha   90.00
_cell.angle_beta   90.00
_cell.angle_gamma   90.00
#
_symmetry.space_group_name_H-M   'P 1'
#
loop_
_entity.id
_entity.type
_entity.pdbx_description
1 polymer ?
#
loop_
_entity_poly.entity_id
_entity_poly.type
_entity_poly.pdbx_seq_one_letter_code
_entity_poly.pdbx_strand_id
1 'polypeptide(L)' 'RLYSKGRVLGHKRAKRNTRPNTSLIQIEGVATKEDAQFYLGKCVAYVYNAKHEIQGSKVRV' A
#
# COMPACT_ATOMS: atom_id res chain seq x y z
N ARG A 1 -11.51 11.02 7.80
CA ARG A 1 -10.28 10.40 7.25
C ARG A 1 -10.23 10.79 5.77
N LEU A 2 -9.12 11.37 5.30
CA LEU A 2 -9.01 11.93 3.94
C LEU A 2 -8.32 10.97 2.94
N TYR A 3 -8.27 9.67 3.25
CA TYR A 3 -7.61 8.65 2.44
C TYR A 3 -8.49 7.40 2.35
N SER A 4 -8.37 6.68 1.24
CA SER A 4 -8.94 5.34 1.10
C SER A 4 -8.04 4.34 1.82
N LYS A 5 -8.61 3.48 2.65
CA LYS A 5 -7.87 2.42 3.32
C LYS A 5 -7.49 1.35 2.30
N GLY A 6 -6.29 0.80 2.47
CA GLY A 6 -5.82 -0.31 1.66
C GLY A 6 -4.94 -1.25 2.47
N ARG A 7 -4.87 -2.50 2.02
CA ARG A 7 -4.03 -3.55 2.58
C ARG A 7 -2.94 -3.92 1.59
N VAL A 8 -1.70 -3.93 2.07
CA VAL A 8 -0.57 -4.48 1.30
C VAL A 8 -0.70 -6.00 1.32
N LEU A 9 -0.91 -6.61 0.14
CA LEU A 9 -1.03 -8.06 0.00
C LEU A 9 0.34 -8.73 -0.10
N GLY A 10 1.26 -8.08 -0.79
CA GLY A 10 2.62 -8.58 -1.04
C GLY A 10 3.14 -8.04 -2.36
N HIS A 11 4.14 -8.71 -2.93
CA HIS A 11 4.72 -8.29 -4.20
C HIS A 11 4.05 -8.96 -5.39
N LYS A 12 4.24 -8.39 -6.58
CA LYS A 12 3.81 -8.99 -7.85
C LYS A 12 4.43 -10.38 -7.97
N ARG A 13 3.62 -11.39 -8.21
CA ARG A 13 4.04 -12.79 -8.13
C ARG A 13 3.35 -13.67 -9.17
N ALA A 14 4.05 -14.73 -9.56
CA ALA A 14 3.49 -15.89 -10.28
C ALA A 14 3.34 -17.06 -9.29
N LYS A 15 2.99 -18.25 -9.78
CA LYS A 15 2.80 -19.45 -8.92
C LYS A 15 3.99 -19.74 -8.00
N ARG A 16 5.22 -19.44 -8.43
CA ARG A 16 6.47 -19.69 -7.66
C ARG A 16 7.35 -18.45 -7.48
N ASN A 17 7.39 -17.57 -8.47
CA ASN A 17 8.34 -16.45 -8.48
C ASN A 17 7.70 -15.16 -7.96
N THR A 18 8.44 -14.41 -7.14
CA THR A 18 8.03 -13.11 -6.58
C THR A 18 8.93 -12.01 -7.13
N ARG A 19 8.36 -10.87 -7.52
CA ARG A 19 9.07 -9.70 -8.06
C ARG A 19 8.89 -8.51 -7.13
N PRO A 20 9.89 -8.14 -6.32
CA PRO A 20 9.76 -7.14 -5.26
C PRO A 20 9.64 -5.69 -5.77
N ASN A 21 9.93 -5.44 -7.05
CA ASN A 21 9.85 -4.13 -7.68
C ASN A 21 8.43 -3.55 -7.77
N THR A 22 7.39 -4.37 -7.63
CA THR A 22 5.99 -3.93 -7.69
C THR A 22 5.21 -4.56 -6.55
N SER A 23 4.48 -3.75 -5.79
CA SER A 23 3.62 -4.20 -4.70
C SER A 23 2.16 -4.28 -5.14
N LEU A 24 1.47 -5.30 -4.64
CA LEU A 24 0.03 -5.50 -4.81
C LEU A 24 -0.70 -4.92 -3.59
N ILE A 25 -1.62 -4.01 -3.85
CA ILE A 25 -2.41 -3.31 -2.83
C ILE A 25 -3.88 -3.58 -3.11
N GLN A 26 -4.63 -3.96 -2.08
CA GLN A 26 -6.08 -4.08 -2.15
C GLN A 26 -6.73 -2.91 -1.43
N ILE A 27 -7.53 -2.13 -2.15
CA ILE A 27 -8.26 -0.98 -1.62
C ILE A 27 -9.59 -1.49 -1.04
N GLU A 28 -9.95 -1.02 0.16
CA GLU A 28 -11.22 -1.40 0.78
C GLU A 28 -12.41 -0.94 -0.07
N GLY A 29 -13.37 -1.84 -0.31
CA GLY A 29 -14.57 -1.55 -1.10
C GLY A 29 -14.39 -1.58 -2.62
N VAL A 30 -13.19 -1.87 -3.13
CA VAL A 30 -12.93 -1.98 -4.58
C VAL A 30 -12.79 -3.45 -4.96
N ALA A 31 -13.76 -3.96 -5.72
CA ALA A 31 -13.79 -5.35 -6.19
C ALA A 31 -13.64 -5.48 -7.71
N THR A 32 -14.04 -4.45 -8.46
CA THR A 32 -14.04 -4.46 -9.93
C THR A 32 -12.81 -3.74 -10.49
N LYS A 33 -12.49 -4.01 -11.77
CA LYS A 33 -11.35 -3.37 -12.43
C LYS A 33 -11.67 -1.92 -12.79
N GLU A 34 -12.93 -1.66 -13.09
CA GLU A 34 -13.49 -0.36 -13.46
C GLU A 34 -13.36 0.62 -12.29
N ASP A 35 -13.72 0.18 -11.07
CA ASP A 35 -13.56 0.98 -9.85
C ASP A 35 -12.10 1.22 -9.49
N ALA A 36 -11.23 0.23 -9.75
CA ALA A 36 -9.79 0.36 -9.49
C ALA A 36 -9.12 1.41 -10.40
N GLN A 37 -9.64 1.62 -11.61
CA GLN A 37 -9.12 2.57 -12.58
C GLN A 37 -9.09 4.00 -12.03
N PHE A 38 -10.07 4.37 -11.19
CA PHE A 38 -10.13 5.68 -10.53
C PHE A 38 -8.90 5.97 -9.66
N TYR A 39 -8.25 4.94 -9.12
CA TYR A 39 -7.13 5.08 -8.19
C TYR A 39 -5.76 5.14 -8.87
N LEU A 40 -5.69 4.96 -10.19
CA LEU A 40 -4.43 5.06 -10.92
C LEU A 40 -3.87 6.48 -10.83
N GLY A 41 -2.55 6.57 -10.63
CA GLY A 41 -1.83 7.85 -10.50
C GLY A 41 -1.95 8.50 -9.11
N LYS A 42 -2.76 7.98 -8.19
CA LYS A 42 -2.82 8.49 -6.81
C LYS A 42 -1.61 8.04 -6.00
N CYS A 43 -1.13 8.92 -5.11
CA CYS A 43 -0.02 8.63 -4.20
C CYS A 43 -0.42 7.65 -3.08
N VAL A 44 0.52 6.78 -2.69
CA VAL A 44 0.35 5.81 -1.61
C VAL A 44 1.39 6.10 -0.53
N ALA A 45 0.99 6.00 0.74
CA ALA A 45 1.86 6.17 1.90
C ALA A 45 1.81 4.91 2.78
N TYR A 46 2.96 4.39 3.20
CA TYR A 46 3.05 3.23 4.09
C TYR A 46 3.52 3.66 5.47
N VAL A 47 2.55 4.04 6.31
CA VAL A 47 2.85 4.56 7.64
C VAL A 47 3.03 3.43 8.65
N TYR A 48 4.15 3.40 9.36
CA TYR A 48 4.44 2.42 10.42
C TYR A 48 5.10 3.07 11.65
N ASN A 49 4.98 2.42 12.80
CA ASN A 49 5.62 2.86 14.04
C ASN A 49 6.90 2.06 14.30
N ALA A 50 7.95 2.74 14.74
CA ALA A 50 9.21 2.16 15.17
C ALA A 50 9.45 2.38 16.68
N LYS A 51 10.32 1.56 17.28
CA LYS A 51 10.65 1.67 18.71
C LYS A 51 11.47 2.93 19.02
N HIS A 52 12.45 3.22 18.16
CA HIS A 52 13.35 4.35 18.31
C HIS A 52 12.76 5.61 17.68
N GLU A 53 12.96 6.72 18.38
CA GLU A 53 12.58 8.04 17.92
C GLU A 53 13.61 8.57 16.92
N ILE A 54 13.13 9.04 15.77
CA ILE A 54 13.94 9.71 14.76
C ILE A 54 13.27 11.07 14.50
N GLN A 55 14.06 12.15 14.61
CA GLN A 55 13.57 13.52 14.38
C GLN A 55 12.31 13.87 15.20
N GLY A 56 12.29 13.49 16.48
CA GLY A 56 11.17 13.84 17.38
C GLY A 56 9.90 12.97 17.20
N SER A 57 9.95 11.91 16.38
CA SER A 57 8.77 11.06 16.14
C SER A 57 9.13 9.57 16.03
N LYS A 58 8.17 8.73 16.43
CA LYS A 58 8.23 7.27 16.28
C LYS A 58 7.55 6.77 15.00
N VAL A 59 6.93 7.66 14.25
CA VAL A 59 6.15 7.37 13.03
C VAL A 59 7.06 7.52 11.82
N ARG A 60 6.96 6.59 10.87
CA ARG A 60 7.67 6.60 9.60
C ARG A 60 6.68 6.39 8.47
N VAL A 61 6.92 7.02 7.33
CA VAL A 61 6.05 7.01 6.14
C VAL A 61 6.80 6.43 4.96
#